data_AF-A0A4Q1BWG2-F1
#
_entry.id   AF-A0A4Q1BWG2-F1
#
_cell.length_a   1.000
_cell.length_b   1.000
_cell.length_c   1.000
_cell.angle_alpha   90.00
_cell.angle_beta   90.00
_cell.angle_gamma   90.00
#
_symmetry.space_group_name_H-M   'P 1'
#
loop_
_entity.id
_entity.type
_entity.pdbx_description
1 polymer ?
#
loop_
_entity_poly.entity_id
_entity_poly.type
_entity_poly.pdbx_seq_one_letter_code
_entity_poly.pdbx_strand_id
1 'polypeptide(L)'
;MLPRLFTSMLAVLSLSLPLVNATAAGQYHLNVNSDVSSCFWNCHVQTTRSIPLPSGQSNSFEFVSLNCEYPLWSEYISQCIALQCASPADVAYAMEYGVNFCRRGGVTVNFTLPEMYLDSVNGTYFQSDAYLNSATRSGTNLGIGLIIAGVAAAMMI
;
A
#
# COMPACT_ATOMS: atom_id res chain seq x y z
N MET A 1 37.65 19.16 -27.95
CA MET A 1 37.41 18.84 -26.52
C MET A 1 36.01 19.30 -26.14
N LEU A 2 34.98 18.52 -26.47
CA LEU A 2 33.60 18.82 -26.05
C LEU A 2 32.68 17.56 -26.01
N PRO A 3 33.01 16.43 -25.32
CA PRO A 3 32.00 15.38 -25.12
C PRO A 3 31.67 15.07 -23.66
N ARG A 4 32.36 15.66 -22.67
CA ARG A 4 32.19 15.27 -21.25
C ARG A 4 31.07 15.99 -20.49
N LEU A 5 30.50 17.06 -21.04
CA LEU A 5 29.41 17.79 -20.39
C LEU A 5 28.01 17.23 -20.71
N PHE A 6 27.84 16.56 -21.85
CA PHE A 6 26.54 16.02 -22.27
C PHE A 6 26.15 14.73 -21.54
N THR A 7 27.11 13.87 -21.20
CA THR A 7 26.84 12.63 -20.46
C THR A 7 26.47 12.85 -18.99
N SER A 8 26.87 13.99 -18.41
CA SER A 8 26.56 14.29 -17.01
C SER A 8 25.15 14.84 -16.82
N MET A 9 24.54 15.46 -17.84
CA MET A 9 23.15 15.95 -17.76
C MET A 9 22.12 14.83 -17.88
N LEU A 10 22.40 13.77 -18.66
CA LEU A 10 21.50 12.61 -18.78
C LEU A 10 21.43 11.77 -17.50
N ALA A 11 22.53 11.68 -16.74
CA ALA A 11 22.56 10.93 -15.48
C ALA A 11 21.82 11.63 -14.33
N VAL A 12 21.71 12.97 -14.35
CA VAL A 12 20.93 13.73 -13.36
C VAL A 12 19.43 13.71 -13.69
N LEU A 13 19.07 13.66 -14.97
CA LEU A 13 17.68 13.63 -15.41
C LEU A 13 16.97 12.29 -15.08
N SER A 14 17.69 11.16 -15.11
CA SER A 14 17.17 9.85 -14.69
C SER A 14 17.05 9.68 -13.17
N LEU A 15 17.63 10.56 -12.35
CA LEU A 15 17.36 10.64 -10.91
C LEU A 15 16.21 11.60 -10.55
N SER A 16 15.61 12.28 -11.54
CA SER A 16 14.47 13.18 -11.35
C SER A 16 13.13 12.61 -11.80
N LEU A 17 13.09 11.31 -12.14
CA LEU A 17 11.82 10.59 -12.31
C LEU A 17 11.01 10.81 -11.03
N PRO A 18 9.80 11.37 -11.11
CA PRO A 18 8.95 11.45 -9.94
C PRO A 18 8.85 10.03 -9.39
N LEU A 19 9.16 9.85 -8.11
CA LEU A 19 8.74 8.69 -7.34
C LEU A 19 7.21 8.69 -7.39
N VAL A 20 6.64 8.16 -8.47
CA VAL A 20 5.22 7.99 -8.64
C VAL A 20 4.84 6.83 -7.74
N ASN A 21 4.36 7.16 -6.55
CA ASN A 21 3.68 6.21 -5.70
C ASN A 21 2.37 5.86 -6.40
N ALA A 22 2.32 4.72 -7.06
CA ALA A 22 1.08 4.14 -7.58
C ALA A 22 0.05 4.04 -6.43
N THR A 23 -1.21 4.42 -6.71
CA THR A 23 -2.28 4.35 -5.70
C THR A 23 -3.60 3.97 -6.35
N ALA A 24 -4.28 2.97 -5.79
CA ALA A 24 -5.64 2.63 -6.16
C ALA A 24 -6.59 3.82 -5.86
N ALA A 25 -6.35 4.56 -4.78
CA ALA A 25 -7.11 5.77 -4.49
C ALA A 25 -7.03 6.80 -5.64
N GLY A 26 -5.83 7.04 -6.18
CA GLY A 26 -5.64 7.90 -7.35
C GLY A 26 -6.30 7.33 -8.61
N GLN A 27 -6.15 6.03 -8.85
CA GLN A 27 -6.73 5.35 -10.02
C GLN A 27 -8.25 5.47 -10.08
N TYR A 28 -8.91 5.37 -8.93
CA TYR A 28 -10.36 5.32 -8.81
C TYR A 28 -10.96 6.60 -8.21
N HIS A 29 -10.17 7.68 -8.08
CA HIS A 29 -10.58 8.96 -7.53
C HIS A 29 -11.20 8.87 -6.12
N LEU A 30 -10.67 7.99 -5.28
CA LEU A 30 -11.10 7.79 -3.91
C LEU A 30 -10.29 8.68 -2.95
N ASN A 31 -10.92 9.10 -1.86
CA ASN A 31 -10.30 9.83 -0.77
C ASN A 31 -10.18 8.93 0.47
N VAL A 32 -8.95 8.52 0.80
CA VAL A 32 -8.67 7.67 1.98
C VAL A 32 -9.14 8.25 3.33
N ASN A 33 -9.52 9.53 3.40
CA ASN A 33 -10.03 10.17 4.62
C ASN A 33 -11.55 10.08 4.76
N SER A 34 -12.30 10.04 3.65
CA SER A 34 -13.77 10.10 3.64
C SER A 34 -14.42 8.85 3.08
N ASP A 35 -13.75 8.19 2.13
CA ASP A 35 -14.28 7.01 1.46
C ASP A 35 -13.78 5.79 2.24
N VAL A 36 -14.71 5.07 2.86
CA VAL A 36 -14.38 3.94 3.72
C VAL A 36 -14.17 2.69 2.86
N SER A 37 -13.01 2.04 3.00
CA SER A 37 -12.85 0.68 2.46
C SER A 37 -13.68 -0.32 3.28
N SER A 38 -14.76 -0.82 2.69
CA SER A 38 -15.58 -1.89 3.30
C SER A 38 -14.77 -3.16 3.56
N CYS A 39 -13.85 -3.52 2.66
CA CYS A 39 -12.99 -4.68 2.86
C CYS A 39 -12.09 -4.49 4.09
N PHE A 40 -11.38 -3.35 4.18
CA PHE A 40 -10.56 -3.06 5.36
C PHE A 40 -11.39 -3.09 6.65
N TRP A 41 -12.57 -2.46 6.66
CA TRP A 41 -13.39 -2.41 7.86
C TRP A 41 -13.85 -3.80 8.33
N ASN A 42 -14.27 -4.65 7.39
CA ASN A 42 -14.63 -6.04 7.68
C ASN A 42 -13.44 -6.82 8.26
N CYS A 43 -12.25 -6.66 7.65
CA CYS A 43 -11.04 -7.28 8.17
C CYS A 43 -10.64 -6.75 9.54
N HIS A 44 -10.74 -5.44 9.79
CA HIS A 44 -10.50 -4.85 11.09
C HIS A 44 -11.37 -5.48 12.18
N VAL A 45 -12.68 -5.55 11.95
CA VAL A 45 -13.62 -6.14 12.91
C VAL A 45 -13.37 -7.63 13.13
N GLN A 46 -13.03 -8.39 12.08
CA GLN A 46 -12.69 -9.80 12.22
C GLN A 46 -11.41 -9.99 13.01
N THR A 47 -10.32 -9.31 12.63
CA THR A 47 -9.03 -9.38 13.32
C THR A 47 -9.19 -9.06 14.80
N THR A 48 -9.91 -7.99 15.15
CA THR A 48 -10.03 -7.60 16.57
C THR A 48 -10.80 -8.60 17.43
N ARG A 49 -11.62 -9.46 16.81
CA ARG A 49 -12.31 -10.58 17.48
C ARG A 49 -11.49 -11.87 17.48
N SER A 50 -10.56 -12.02 16.54
CA SER A 50 -9.82 -13.27 16.31
C SER A 50 -8.50 -13.35 17.05
N ILE A 51 -7.87 -12.23 17.42
CA ILE A 51 -6.59 -12.21 18.12
C ILE A 51 -6.69 -11.51 19.47
N PRO A 52 -5.88 -11.91 20.48
CA PRO A 52 -5.78 -11.17 21.71
C PRO A 52 -5.10 -9.82 21.44
N LEU A 53 -5.88 -8.74 21.49
CA LEU A 53 -5.35 -7.38 21.36
C LEU A 53 -4.97 -6.80 22.73
N PRO A 54 -3.95 -5.94 22.81
CA PRO A 54 -3.63 -5.19 24.04
C PRO A 54 -4.80 -4.39 24.60
N SER A 55 -5.73 -4.00 23.73
CA SER A 55 -6.97 -3.26 24.04
C SER A 55 -8.13 -4.13 24.53
N GLY A 56 -7.96 -5.46 24.65
CA GLY A 56 -9.04 -6.35 25.05
C GLY A 56 -10.17 -6.48 24.03
N GLN A 57 -9.83 -6.44 22.72
CA GLN A 57 -10.77 -6.52 21.58
C GLN A 57 -11.63 -5.26 21.36
N SER A 58 -11.25 -4.12 21.94
CA SER A 58 -11.95 -2.87 21.69
C SER A 58 -11.61 -2.27 20.32
N ASN A 59 -12.66 -1.75 19.65
CA ASN A 59 -12.57 -1.04 18.37
C ASN A 59 -12.85 0.46 18.52
N SER A 60 -12.85 0.98 19.75
CA SER A 60 -13.01 2.43 19.95
C SER A 60 -11.76 3.18 19.48
N PHE A 61 -11.94 4.45 19.12
CA PHE A 61 -10.89 5.27 18.50
C PHE A 61 -9.62 5.34 19.37
N GLU A 62 -9.80 5.34 20.69
CA GLU A 62 -8.72 5.39 21.69
C GLU A 62 -7.79 4.17 21.63
N PHE A 63 -8.25 3.04 21.09
CA PHE A 63 -7.47 1.82 20.96
C PHE A 63 -6.93 1.58 19.56
N VAL A 64 -7.25 2.44 18.59
CA VAL A 64 -6.77 2.31 17.20
C VAL A 64 -5.24 2.32 17.17
N SER A 65 -4.60 3.26 17.87
CA SER A 65 -3.14 3.34 17.93
C SER A 65 -2.53 2.07 18.53
N LEU A 66 -3.08 1.58 19.65
CA LEU A 66 -2.64 0.34 20.30
C LEU A 66 -2.77 -0.89 19.39
N ASN A 67 -3.86 -0.96 18.62
CA ASN A 67 -4.07 -2.06 17.67
C ASN A 67 -3.07 -1.94 16.49
N CYS A 68 -2.87 -0.74 15.95
CA CYS A 68 -1.94 -0.49 14.84
C CYS A 68 -0.47 -0.69 15.22
N GLU A 69 -0.09 -0.45 16.46
CA GLU A 69 1.25 -0.73 16.99
C GLU A 69 1.51 -2.23 17.20
N TYR A 70 0.46 -3.04 17.23
CA TYR A 70 0.58 -4.47 17.51
C TYR A 70 0.88 -5.26 16.22
N PRO A 71 2.09 -5.86 16.07
CA PRO A 71 2.49 -6.48 14.81
C PRO A 71 1.53 -7.59 14.35
N LEU A 72 1.03 -8.39 15.28
CA LEU A 72 0.09 -9.48 14.99
C LEU A 72 -1.22 -8.96 14.39
N TRP A 73 -1.69 -7.78 14.82
CA TRP A 73 -2.86 -7.15 14.20
C TRP A 73 -2.57 -6.81 12.73
N SER A 74 -1.43 -6.17 12.46
CA SER A 74 -1.08 -5.78 11.08
C SER A 74 -0.89 -6.96 10.13
N GLU A 75 -0.36 -8.07 10.66
CA GLU A 75 -0.20 -9.33 9.93
C GLU A 75 -1.56 -9.94 9.58
N TYR A 76 -2.46 -10.06 10.56
CA TYR A 76 -3.80 -10.62 10.35
C TYR A 76 -4.65 -9.76 9.41
N ILE A 77 -4.53 -8.44 9.49
CA ILE A 77 -5.19 -7.52 8.55
C ILE A 77 -4.70 -7.78 7.13
N SER A 78 -3.38 -7.88 6.93
CA SER A 78 -2.79 -8.12 5.61
C SER A 78 -3.27 -9.45 5.00
N GLN A 79 -3.30 -10.51 5.81
CA GLN A 79 -3.81 -11.82 5.38
C GLN A 79 -5.32 -11.76 5.06
N CYS A 80 -6.12 -11.12 5.92
CA CYS A 80 -7.55 -10.98 5.70
C CYS A 80 -7.84 -10.21 4.41
N ILE A 81 -7.17 -9.08 4.18
CA ILE A 81 -7.33 -8.26 2.97
C ILE A 81 -7.05 -9.11 1.72
N ALA A 82 -5.94 -9.84 1.70
CA ALA A 82 -5.57 -10.70 0.58
C ALA A 82 -6.59 -11.81 0.28
N LEU A 83 -7.31 -12.29 1.30
CA LEU A 83 -8.28 -13.39 1.18
C LEU A 83 -9.72 -12.91 0.94
N GLN A 84 -10.11 -11.74 1.45
CA GLN A 84 -11.51 -11.33 1.55
C GLN A 84 -11.90 -10.21 0.58
N CYS A 85 -10.96 -9.38 0.13
CA CYS A 85 -11.30 -8.29 -0.79
C CYS A 85 -11.67 -8.85 -2.17
N ALA A 86 -12.61 -8.18 -2.84
CA ALA A 86 -13.26 -8.73 -4.03
C ALA A 86 -12.36 -8.70 -5.29
N SER A 87 -11.38 -7.79 -5.32
CA SER A 87 -10.51 -7.59 -6.47
C SER A 87 -9.13 -7.05 -6.06
N PRO A 88 -8.11 -7.13 -6.93
CA PRO A 88 -6.80 -6.55 -6.65
C PRO A 88 -6.82 -5.04 -6.40
N ALA A 89 -7.71 -4.31 -7.07
CA ALA A 89 -7.91 -2.88 -6.82
C ALA A 89 -8.50 -2.63 -5.42
N ASP A 90 -9.46 -3.45 -5.00
CA ASP A 90 -10.05 -3.39 -3.65
C ASP A 90 -9.01 -3.75 -2.58
N VAL A 91 -8.14 -4.73 -2.84
CA VAL A 91 -6.98 -5.06 -1.99
C VAL A 91 -6.05 -3.84 -1.83
N ALA A 92 -5.62 -3.25 -2.95
CA ALA A 92 -4.71 -2.10 -2.92
C ALA A 92 -5.33 -0.93 -2.15
N TYR A 93 -6.60 -0.61 -2.42
CA TYR A 93 -7.30 0.45 -1.73
C TYR A 93 -7.53 0.15 -0.23
N ALA A 94 -7.83 -1.09 0.14
CA ALA A 94 -7.97 -1.50 1.54
C ALA A 94 -6.66 -1.32 2.32
N MET A 95 -5.51 -1.63 1.70
CA MET A 95 -4.20 -1.36 2.31
C MET A 95 -3.95 0.14 2.47
N GLU A 96 -4.18 0.94 1.43
CA GLU A 96 -4.02 2.41 1.47
C GLU A 96 -4.90 3.05 2.55
N TYR A 97 -6.19 2.66 2.60
CA TYR A 97 -7.12 3.09 3.63
C TYR A 97 -6.65 2.66 5.03
N GLY A 98 -6.14 1.44 5.17
CA GLY A 98 -5.61 0.93 6.43
C GLY A 98 -4.39 1.70 6.93
N VAL A 99 -3.45 2.01 6.04
CA VAL A 99 -2.28 2.85 6.38
C VAL A 99 -2.78 4.21 6.87
N ASN A 100 -3.76 4.79 6.18
CA ASN A 100 -4.37 6.05 6.59
C ASN A 100 -5.13 5.95 7.92
N PHE A 101 -5.81 4.84 8.18
CA PHE A 101 -6.50 4.55 9.43
C PHE A 101 -5.55 4.60 10.62
N CYS A 102 -4.41 3.90 10.54
CA CYS A 102 -3.40 3.94 11.59
C CYS A 102 -2.72 5.31 11.71
N ARG A 103 -2.46 5.97 10.58
CA ARG A 103 -1.87 7.31 10.54
C ARG A 103 -2.73 8.36 11.26
N ARG A 104 -4.06 8.27 11.16
CA ARG A 104 -4.99 9.12 11.92
C ARG A 104 -4.88 8.92 13.43
N GLY A 105 -4.47 7.73 13.88
CA GLY A 105 -4.11 7.44 15.27
C GLY A 105 -2.65 7.77 15.62
N GLY A 106 -1.88 8.39 14.72
CA GLY A 106 -0.47 8.74 14.94
C GLY A 106 0.52 7.59 14.75
N VAL A 107 0.07 6.45 14.20
CA VAL A 107 0.91 5.26 14.01
C VAL A 107 1.20 5.04 12.54
N THR A 108 2.48 4.86 12.20
CA THR A 108 2.90 4.48 10.85
C THR A 108 3.01 2.97 10.76
N VAL A 109 2.19 2.36 9.89
CA VAL A 109 2.20 0.92 9.63
C VAL A 109 2.56 0.66 8.17
N ASN A 110 3.20 -0.48 7.92
CA ASN A 110 3.40 -0.98 6.56
C ASN A 110 2.71 -2.34 6.45
N PHE A 111 1.65 -2.41 5.62
CA PHE A 111 1.02 -3.68 5.29
C PHE A 111 1.78 -4.33 4.14
N THR A 112 2.02 -5.63 4.26
CA THR A 112 2.68 -6.42 3.23
C THR A 112 1.76 -7.54 2.81
N LEU A 113 1.45 -7.62 1.52
CA LEU A 113 0.66 -8.73 0.99
C LEU A 113 1.45 -10.04 1.11
N PRO A 114 0.78 -11.16 1.42
CA PRO A 114 1.40 -12.48 1.37
C PRO A 114 2.00 -12.75 -0.01
N GLU A 115 3.17 -13.38 -0.06
CA GLU A 115 3.87 -13.72 -1.31
C GLU A 115 2.98 -14.53 -2.26
N MET A 116 2.23 -15.50 -1.73
CA MET A 116 1.25 -16.29 -2.49
C MET A 116 0.18 -15.45 -3.21
N TYR A 117 -0.16 -14.26 -2.69
CA TYR A 117 -1.10 -13.36 -3.37
C TYR A 117 -0.41 -12.63 -4.52
N LEU A 118 0.82 -12.15 -4.29
CA LEU A 118 1.63 -11.45 -5.30
C LEU A 118 2.02 -12.36 -6.47
N ASP A 119 2.25 -13.65 -6.20
CA ASP A 119 2.57 -14.64 -7.23
C ASP A 119 1.34 -15.14 -7.99
N SER A 120 0.14 -14.79 -7.54
CA SER A 120 -1.11 -15.17 -8.19
C SER A 120 -1.45 -14.24 -9.37
N VAL A 121 -2.47 -14.62 -10.15
CA VAL A 121 -3.02 -13.77 -11.23
C VAL A 121 -3.42 -12.38 -10.70
N ASN A 122 -3.87 -12.29 -9.45
CA ASN A 122 -4.24 -11.02 -8.82
C ASN A 122 -3.05 -10.08 -8.61
N GLY A 123 -1.84 -10.61 -8.41
CA GLY A 123 -0.63 -9.82 -8.25
C GLY A 123 -0.24 -9.02 -9.50
N THR A 124 -0.68 -9.45 -10.68
CA THR A 124 -0.40 -8.74 -11.95
C THR A 124 -0.96 -7.32 -12.00
N TYR A 125 -2.04 -7.05 -11.24
CA TYR A 125 -2.59 -5.70 -11.10
C TYR A 125 -1.54 -4.70 -10.60
N PHE A 126 -0.74 -5.11 -9.62
CA PHE A 126 0.27 -4.25 -8.99
C PHE A 126 1.45 -3.93 -9.91
N GLN A 127 1.58 -4.68 -11.01
CA GLN A 127 2.58 -4.47 -12.06
C GLN A 127 1.97 -3.81 -13.30
N SER A 128 0.66 -3.56 -13.32
CA SER A 128 -0.03 -3.02 -14.49
C SER A 128 0.27 -1.54 -14.72
N ASP A 129 0.39 -1.13 -15.98
CA ASP A 129 0.58 0.28 -16.34
C ASP A 129 -0.54 1.18 -15.80
N ALA A 130 -1.77 0.67 -15.76
CA ALA A 130 -2.91 1.41 -15.22
C ALA A 130 -2.70 1.76 -13.74
N TYR A 131 -2.23 0.80 -12.94
CA TYR A 131 -1.92 1.03 -11.54
C TYR A 131 -0.64 1.86 -11.37
N LEU A 132 0.44 1.53 -12.08
CA LEU A 132 1.72 2.23 -11.94
C LEU A 132 1.66 3.71 -12.35
N ASN A 133 0.79 4.05 -13.31
CA ASN A 133 0.57 5.43 -13.75
C ASN A 133 -0.60 6.14 -13.05
N SER A 134 -1.25 5.49 -12.09
CA SER A 134 -2.41 6.04 -11.37
C SER A 134 -2.09 7.16 -10.38
N ALA A 135 -0.81 7.49 -10.21
CA ALA A 135 -0.34 8.51 -9.31
C ALA A 135 -0.77 9.92 -9.78
N THR A 136 -1.99 10.32 -9.44
CA THR A 136 -2.40 11.72 -9.55
C THR A 136 -1.74 12.54 -8.45
N ARG A 137 -1.06 13.63 -8.83
CA ARG A 137 -0.55 14.67 -7.92
C ARG A 137 -1.67 15.16 -7.01
N SER A 138 -1.74 14.65 -5.79
CA SER A 138 -2.59 15.21 -4.76
C SER A 138 -1.81 15.31 -3.45
N GLY A 139 -1.40 16.55 -3.16
CA GLY A 139 -1.18 17.12 -1.84
C GLY A 139 -0.48 16.28 -0.77
N THR A 140 0.77 16.68 -0.48
CA THR A 140 1.43 16.58 0.82
C THR A 140 1.80 15.19 1.36
N ASN A 141 3.12 14.94 1.23
CA ASN A 141 4.04 14.25 2.14
C ASN A 141 3.96 12.73 2.32
N LEU A 142 4.95 12.08 1.68
CA LEU A 142 5.60 10.79 1.97
C LEU A 142 4.80 9.83 2.87
N GLY A 143 4.19 8.83 2.23
CA GLY A 143 3.68 7.63 2.87
C GLY A 143 3.95 6.42 1.98
N ILE A 144 5.06 5.74 2.26
CA ILE A 144 5.34 4.32 2.06
C ILE A 144 5.18 3.81 0.61
N GLY A 145 6.32 3.60 -0.03
CA GLY A 145 6.38 2.85 -1.28
C GLY A 145 5.88 1.42 -1.07
N LEU A 146 4.92 1.01 -1.90
CA LEU A 146 4.76 -0.39 -2.26
C LEU A 146 6.07 -0.80 -2.98
N ILE A 147 7.05 -1.31 -2.24
CA ILE A 147 8.20 -1.96 -2.85
C ILE A 147 7.72 -3.33 -3.32
N ILE A 148 7.29 -3.39 -4.58
CA ILE A 148 7.26 -4.64 -5.32
C ILE A 148 8.70 -4.89 -5.76
N ALA A 149 9.51 -5.44 -4.86
CA ALA A 149 10.73 -6.11 -5.26
C ALA A 149 10.35 -7.50 -5.75
N GLY A 150 9.94 -7.59 -7.02
CA GLY A 150 9.69 -8.82 -7.75
C GLY A 150 10.59 -8.89 -8.96
N VAL A 151 11.72 -9.59 -8.82
CA VAL A 151 12.71 -9.85 -9.85
C VAL A 151 12.08 -10.70 -10.97
N ALA A 152 12.20 -10.27 -12.23
CA ALA A 152 12.72 -11.05 -13.37
C ALA A 152 12.14 -10.60 -14.72
N ALA A 153 13.04 -10.30 -15.67
CA ALA A 153 13.10 -10.80 -17.04
C ALA A 153 13.86 -9.77 -17.92
N ALA A 154 14.76 -10.11 -18.83
CA ALA A 154 15.42 -11.37 -19.19
C ALA A 154 16.61 -10.98 -20.11
N MET A 155 17.53 -11.92 -20.30
CA MET A 155 18.47 -11.99 -21.41
C MET A 155 17.92 -11.35 -22.71
N MET A 156 18.73 -10.52 -23.36
CA MET A 156 18.88 -10.49 -24.82
C MET A 156 20.17 -9.76 -25.20
N ILE A 157 21.15 -10.59 -25.61
CA ILE A 157 22.38 -10.32 -26.40
C ILE A 157 23.55 -9.66 -25.65
#